data_AF-A0A4Q3JII7-F1
#
_entry.id   AF-A0A4Q3JII7-F1
#
_cell.length_a   1.000
_cell.length_b   1.000
_cell.length_c   1.000
_cell.angle_alpha   90.00
_cell.angle_beta   90.00
_cell.angle_gamma   90.00
#
_symmetry.space_group_name_H-M   'P 1'
#
loop_
_entity.id
_entity.type
_entity.pdbx_description
1 polymer ?
#
loop_
_entity_poly.entity_id
_entity_poly.type
_entity_poly.pdbx_seq_one_letter_code
_entity_poly.pdbx_strand_id
1 'polypeptide(L)'
;MTDLADRWLAQDREGARDRQEAEAMLSSLSVRAWIVERWLEAGASPDALSGFAQLGRVLAEDGVSCASALATVTSFAWLAPRPDPRGLEAARSALADAFVEARLEHERRLGRARFEDCWLEVAAGVGAIAASPPTDDAEWLQEWADGVTRALLRRQVRRCHVRAPELARAALDSALVSVGIEPIETAADGAQIRAARGPEPRTRWRRLLGF
;
A
#
# COMPACT_ATOMS: atom_id res chain seq x y z
N MET A 1 23.45 10.77 11.25
CA MET A 1 22.00 10.82 10.97
C MET A 1 21.71 10.43 9.53
N THR A 2 22.45 10.96 8.55
CA THR A 2 22.40 10.53 7.13
C THR A 2 22.55 9.01 6.95
N ASP A 3 23.45 8.37 7.72
CA ASP A 3 23.68 6.93 7.69
C ASP A 3 22.42 6.06 7.89
N LEU A 4 21.46 6.47 8.73
CA LEU A 4 20.24 5.68 8.94
C LEU A 4 19.31 5.76 7.74
N ALA A 5 19.20 6.93 7.13
CA ALA A 5 18.38 7.14 5.92
C ALA A 5 18.99 6.41 4.72
N ASP A 6 20.32 6.43 4.58
CA ASP A 6 21.04 5.68 3.55
C ASP A 6 20.83 4.18 3.70
N ARG A 7 20.97 3.65 4.93
CA ARG A 7 20.72 2.24 5.23
C ARG A 7 19.27 1.84 4.98
N TRP A 8 18.32 2.70 5.34
CA TRP A 8 16.90 2.48 5.07
C TRP A 8 16.60 2.41 3.58
N LEU A 9 17.16 3.35 2.80
CA LEU A 9 17.05 3.32 1.35
C LEU A 9 17.71 2.08 0.74
N ALA A 10 18.90 1.71 1.20
CA ALA A 10 19.60 0.51 0.72
C ALA A 10 18.76 -0.76 0.94
N GLN A 11 18.18 -0.91 2.14
CA GLN A 11 17.33 -2.04 2.46
C GLN A 11 16.07 -2.12 1.59
N ASP A 12 15.42 -0.99 1.32
CA ASP A 12 14.24 -0.97 0.43
C ASP A 12 14.61 -1.30 -1.02
N ARG A 13 15.77 -0.83 -1.49
CA ARG A 13 16.26 -1.11 -2.85
C ARG A 13 16.61 -2.58 -3.06
N GLU A 14 17.12 -3.26 -2.04
CA GLU A 14 17.34 -4.71 -2.06
C GLU A 14 16.02 -5.49 -2.16
N GLY A 15 14.93 -4.95 -1.60
CA GLY A 15 13.59 -5.52 -1.65
C GLY A 15 12.75 -5.11 -2.87
N ALA A 16 13.28 -4.27 -3.76
CA ALA A 16 12.57 -3.80 -4.94
C ALA A 16 12.31 -4.95 -5.93
N ARG A 17 11.18 -4.89 -6.63
CA ARG A 17 10.72 -5.87 -7.61
C ARG A 17 11.67 -6.00 -8.79
N ASP A 18 12.25 -4.89 -9.23
CA ASP A 18 13.14 -4.81 -10.38
C ASP A 18 14.11 -3.62 -10.27
N ARG A 19 15.03 -3.53 -11.22
CA ARG A 19 16.06 -2.48 -11.27
C ARG A 19 15.46 -1.08 -11.41
N GLN A 20 14.37 -0.95 -12.17
CA GLN A 20 13.74 0.36 -12.41
C GLN A 20 13.09 0.87 -11.13
N GLU A 21 12.39 0.01 -10.39
CA GLU A 21 11.84 0.36 -9.08
C GLU A 21 12.95 0.72 -8.07
N ALA A 22 14.06 -0.03 -8.07
CA ALA A 22 15.20 0.29 -7.21
C ALA A 22 15.87 1.65 -7.55
N GLU A 23 15.82 2.07 -8.82
CA GLU A 23 16.27 3.40 -9.25
C GLU A 23 15.27 4.49 -8.85
N ALA A 24 13.98 4.24 -9.03
CA ALA A 24 12.90 5.16 -8.64
C ALA A 24 12.97 5.54 -7.16
N MET A 25 13.32 4.61 -6.27
CA MET A 25 13.45 4.89 -4.84
C MET A 25 14.55 5.91 -4.47
N LEU A 26 15.54 6.17 -5.34
CA LEU A 26 16.66 7.05 -5.02
C LEU A 26 16.23 8.49 -4.73
N SER A 27 15.18 8.96 -5.39
CA SER A 27 14.60 10.31 -5.20
C SER A 27 14.14 10.55 -3.75
N SER A 28 13.78 9.48 -3.03
CA SER A 28 13.19 9.56 -1.70
C SER A 28 14.21 9.81 -0.58
N LEU A 29 15.51 9.83 -0.87
CA LEU A 29 16.57 9.93 0.14
C LEU A 29 16.45 11.18 1.03
N SER A 30 16.16 12.34 0.44
CA SER A 30 16.01 13.60 1.18
C SER A 30 14.84 13.55 2.17
N VAL A 31 13.70 12.99 1.75
CA VAL A 31 12.52 12.80 2.60
C VAL A 31 12.81 11.81 3.73
N ARG A 32 13.50 10.72 3.44
CA ARG A 32 13.91 9.72 4.45
C ARG A 32 14.84 10.34 5.50
N ALA A 33 15.81 11.14 5.08
CA ALA A 33 16.71 11.84 5.99
C ALA A 33 15.94 12.77 6.94
N TRP A 34 14.96 13.50 6.42
CA TRP A 34 14.10 14.37 7.21
C TRP A 34 13.19 13.59 8.18
N ILE A 35 12.58 12.48 7.74
CA ILE A 35 11.79 11.59 8.61
C ILE A 35 12.64 11.06 9.76
N VAL A 36 13.84 10.58 9.47
CA VAL A 36 14.78 10.08 10.49
C VAL A 36 15.07 11.15 11.54
N GLU A 37 15.32 12.39 11.11
CA GLU A 37 15.57 13.51 12.01
C GLU A 37 14.37 13.75 12.94
N ARG A 38 13.18 13.93 12.37
CA ARG A 38 11.95 14.21 13.15
C ARG A 38 11.57 13.04 14.07
N TRP A 39 11.75 11.80 13.61
CA TRP A 39 11.43 10.62 14.41
C TRP A 39 12.39 10.40 15.57
N LEU A 40 13.69 10.63 15.37
CA LEU A 40 14.68 10.52 16.45
C LEU A 40 14.49 11.62 17.49
N GLU A 41 14.01 12.80 17.07
CA GLU A 41 13.74 13.95 17.93
C GLU A 41 12.47 13.77 18.77
N ALA A 42 11.35 13.37 18.14
CA ALA A 42 10.03 13.43 18.76
C ALA A 42 9.18 12.16 18.60
N GLY A 43 9.74 11.08 18.04
CA GLY A 43 8.99 9.85 17.74
C GLY A 43 7.92 10.08 16.66
N ALA A 44 6.74 9.48 16.85
CA ALA A 44 5.61 9.62 15.93
C ALA A 44 4.86 10.95 16.10
N SER A 45 5.58 12.06 15.97
CA SER A 45 5.01 13.40 15.97
C SER A 45 4.22 13.70 14.68
N PRO A 46 3.34 14.72 14.67
CA PRO A 46 2.66 15.16 13.45
C PRO A 46 3.63 15.41 12.29
N ASP A 47 4.77 16.04 12.55
CA ASP A 47 5.79 16.29 11.54
C ASP A 47 6.36 14.99 10.97
N ALA A 48 6.73 14.03 11.83
CA ALA A 48 7.25 12.75 11.36
C ALA A 48 6.21 12.01 10.50
N LEU A 49 4.94 12.03 10.90
CA LEU A 49 3.83 11.43 10.14
C LEU A 49 3.59 12.14 8.80
N SER A 50 3.67 13.48 8.76
CA SER A 50 3.65 14.25 7.52
C SER A 50 4.81 13.89 6.59
N GLY A 51 5.97 13.54 7.15
CA GLY A 51 7.10 13.01 6.37
C GLY A 51 6.79 11.68 5.72
N PHE A 52 6.19 10.75 6.45
CA PHE A 52 5.74 9.47 5.88
C PHE A 52 4.68 9.67 4.78
N ALA A 53 3.77 10.64 4.94
CA ALA A 53 2.84 11.01 3.88
C ALA A 53 3.58 11.57 2.65
N GLN A 54 4.54 12.48 2.84
CA GLN A 54 5.35 13.02 1.75
C GLN A 54 6.17 11.93 1.04
N LEU A 55 6.71 10.97 1.80
CA LEU A 55 7.40 9.81 1.25
C LEU A 55 6.47 8.97 0.38
N GLY A 56 5.24 8.72 0.84
CA GLY A 56 4.21 8.05 0.04
C GLY A 56 3.95 8.74 -1.30
N ARG A 57 3.85 10.07 -1.32
CA ARG A 57 3.67 10.84 -2.56
C ARG A 57 4.85 10.71 -3.52
N VAL A 58 6.08 10.89 -3.02
CA VAL A 58 7.30 10.77 -3.85
C VAL A 58 7.42 9.38 -4.46
N LEU A 59 7.21 8.32 -3.66
CA LEU A 59 7.27 6.94 -4.16
C LEU A 59 6.19 6.68 -5.23
N ALA A 60 4.99 7.23 -5.06
CA ALA A 60 3.92 7.11 -6.04
C ALA A 60 4.24 7.84 -7.36
N GLU A 61 4.80 9.04 -7.28
CA GLU A 61 5.18 9.86 -8.44
C GLU A 61 6.30 9.22 -9.27
N ASP A 62 7.24 8.53 -8.61
CA ASP A 62 8.34 7.83 -9.27
C ASP A 62 7.99 6.40 -9.73
N GLY A 63 6.73 6.00 -9.58
CA GLY A 63 6.23 4.72 -10.07
C GLY A 63 6.68 3.50 -9.25
N VAL A 64 7.01 3.70 -7.97
CA VAL A 64 7.24 2.60 -7.03
C VAL A 64 5.92 1.85 -6.81
N SER A 65 5.97 0.53 -6.76
CA SER A 65 4.80 -0.30 -6.52
C SER A 65 4.27 -0.11 -5.10
N CYS A 66 2.97 -0.33 -4.92
CA CYS A 66 2.35 -0.18 -3.60
C CYS A 66 2.92 -1.19 -2.58
N ALA A 67 3.27 -2.40 -3.00
CA ALA A 67 3.89 -3.40 -2.13
C ALA A 67 5.24 -2.91 -1.57
N SER A 68 6.10 -2.39 -2.44
CA SER A 68 7.40 -1.82 -2.07
C SER A 68 7.24 -0.55 -1.23
N ALA A 69 6.27 0.30 -1.53
CA ALA A 69 5.96 1.48 -0.74
C ALA A 69 5.50 1.10 0.69
N LEU A 70 4.64 0.11 0.86
CA LEU A 70 4.22 -0.34 2.21
C LEU A 70 5.35 -1.04 2.98
N ALA A 71 6.24 -1.74 2.28
CA ALA A 71 7.42 -2.37 2.88
C ALA A 71 8.38 -1.34 3.49
N THR A 72 8.39 -0.09 3.00
CA THR A 72 9.31 0.96 3.50
C THR A 72 9.17 1.22 4.99
N VAL A 73 7.94 1.24 5.54
CA VAL A 73 7.71 1.47 6.97
C VAL A 73 8.20 0.29 7.80
N THR A 74 8.11 -0.92 7.24
CA THR A 74 8.67 -2.13 7.86
C THR A 74 10.19 -2.04 7.91
N SER A 75 10.85 -1.70 6.79
CA SER A 75 12.31 -1.48 6.75
C SER A 75 12.76 -0.41 7.74
N PHE A 76 12.03 0.70 7.84
CA PHE A 76 12.28 1.72 8.84
C PHE A 76 12.20 1.17 10.27
N ALA A 77 11.16 0.38 10.57
CA ALA A 77 10.96 -0.21 11.89
C ALA A 77 12.12 -1.12 12.34
N TRP A 78 12.75 -1.84 11.39
CA TRP A 78 13.93 -2.67 11.67
C TRP A 78 15.17 -1.87 12.05
N LEU A 79 15.27 -0.64 11.55
CA LEU A 79 16.45 0.22 11.71
C LEU A 79 16.27 1.27 12.81
N ALA A 80 15.03 1.63 13.13
CA ALA A 80 14.71 2.62 14.16
C ALA A 80 15.19 2.11 15.54
N PRO A 81 15.92 2.93 16.32
CA PRO A 81 16.50 2.49 17.59
C PRO A 81 15.46 2.21 18.68
N ARG A 82 14.26 2.78 18.55
CA ARG A 82 13.12 2.59 19.47
C ARG A 82 11.82 2.62 18.67
N PRO A 83 11.43 1.50 18.03
CA PRO A 83 10.19 1.44 17.29
C PRO A 83 9.01 1.52 18.27
N ASP A 84 8.17 2.55 18.15
CA ASP A 84 6.85 2.59 18.79
C ASP A 84 5.83 1.90 17.88
N PRO A 85 5.24 0.76 18.26
CA PRO A 85 4.30 0.04 17.41
C PRO A 85 3.09 0.89 16.98
N ARG A 86 2.56 1.76 17.86
CA ARG A 86 1.41 2.61 17.54
C ARG A 86 1.80 3.71 16.57
N GLY A 87 2.94 4.36 16.82
CA GLY A 87 3.54 5.31 15.91
C GLY A 87 3.80 4.73 14.51
N LEU A 88 4.31 3.50 14.43
CA LEU A 88 4.57 2.82 13.15
C LEU A 88 3.29 2.44 12.41
N GLU A 89 2.21 2.13 13.12
CA GLU A 89 0.89 1.93 12.52
C GLU A 89 0.35 3.25 11.92
N ALA A 90 0.47 4.35 12.65
CA ALA A 90 0.10 5.68 12.15
C ALA A 90 0.96 6.10 10.94
N ALA A 91 2.28 5.85 10.98
CA ALA A 91 3.18 6.10 9.86
C ALA A 91 2.80 5.29 8.62
N ARG A 92 2.41 4.03 8.79
CA ARG A 92 1.93 3.18 7.70
C ARG A 92 0.63 3.71 7.10
N SER A 93 -0.32 4.16 7.91
CA SER A 93 -1.55 4.78 7.42
C SER A 93 -1.26 6.05 6.63
N ALA A 94 -0.46 6.97 7.21
CA ALA A 94 -0.11 8.24 6.58
C ALA A 94 0.58 8.04 5.22
N LEU A 95 1.52 7.10 5.14
CA LEU A 95 2.18 6.76 3.88
C LEU A 95 1.22 6.14 2.87
N ALA A 96 0.40 5.17 3.29
CA ALA A 96 -0.51 4.46 2.40
C ALA A 96 -1.57 5.40 1.82
N ASP A 97 -2.18 6.24 2.66
CA ASP A 97 -3.21 7.19 2.23
C ASP A 97 -2.64 8.18 1.21
N ALA A 98 -1.45 8.76 1.49
CA ALA A 98 -0.82 9.72 0.60
C ALA A 98 -0.28 9.10 -0.70
N PHE A 99 0.23 7.87 -0.64
CA PHE A 99 0.64 7.11 -1.83
C PHE A 99 -0.56 6.86 -2.75
N VAL A 100 -1.66 6.35 -2.20
CA VAL A 100 -2.88 6.07 -2.97
C VAL A 100 -3.45 7.36 -3.54
N GLU A 101 -3.53 8.44 -2.76
CA GLU A 101 -3.99 9.74 -3.24
C GLU A 101 -3.15 10.24 -4.41
N ALA A 102 -1.82 10.17 -4.31
CA ALA A 102 -0.90 10.61 -5.38
C ALA A 102 -1.01 9.73 -6.64
N ARG A 103 -1.11 8.40 -6.51
CA ARG A 103 -1.35 7.51 -7.66
C ARG A 103 -2.68 7.84 -8.33
N LEU A 104 -3.75 8.02 -7.55
CA LEU A 104 -5.06 8.38 -8.09
C LEU A 104 -5.02 9.74 -8.81
N GLU A 105 -4.34 10.75 -8.25
CA GLU A 105 -4.19 12.05 -8.91
C GLU A 105 -3.42 11.93 -10.25
N HIS A 106 -2.32 11.17 -10.24
CA HIS A 106 -1.53 10.90 -11.45
C HIS A 106 -2.37 10.21 -12.53
N GLU A 107 -3.09 9.17 -12.15
CA GLU A 107 -3.97 8.42 -13.04
C GLU A 107 -5.13 9.26 -13.57
N ARG A 108 -5.71 10.14 -12.74
CA ARG A 108 -6.72 11.12 -13.17
C ARG A 108 -6.16 12.08 -14.21
N ARG A 109 -4.96 12.61 -13.97
CA ARG A 109 -4.28 13.54 -14.90
C ARG A 109 -4.00 12.91 -16.25
N LEU A 110 -3.67 11.61 -16.27
CA LEU A 110 -3.42 10.87 -17.50
C LEU A 110 -4.70 10.41 -18.21
N GLY A 111 -5.88 10.59 -17.59
CA GLY A 111 -7.15 10.05 -18.11
C GLY A 111 -7.13 8.53 -18.26
N ARG A 112 -6.30 7.84 -17.47
CA ARG A 112 -5.83 6.47 -17.77
C ARG A 112 -5.80 5.53 -16.57
N ALA A 113 -6.55 5.80 -15.49
CA ALA A 113 -6.59 4.94 -14.30
C ALA A 113 -6.46 3.44 -14.60
N ARG A 114 -5.22 2.93 -14.49
CA ARG A 114 -4.91 1.54 -14.83
C ARG A 114 -5.22 0.65 -13.64
N PHE A 115 -5.80 -0.51 -13.95
CA PHE A 115 -6.20 -1.53 -12.99
C PHE A 115 -5.11 -1.94 -11.98
N GLU A 116 -3.85 -2.01 -12.42
CA GLU A 116 -2.73 -2.54 -11.60
C GLU A 116 -2.42 -1.66 -10.38
N ASP A 117 -2.85 -0.41 -10.42
CA ASP A 117 -2.56 0.60 -9.39
C ASP A 117 -3.65 0.70 -8.33
N CYS A 118 -4.79 0.07 -8.60
CA CYS A 118 -5.97 0.13 -7.73
C CYS A 118 -6.14 -1.13 -6.89
N TRP A 119 -5.26 -2.14 -6.97
CA TRP A 119 -5.46 -3.45 -6.32
C TRP A 119 -4.27 -3.89 -5.46
N LEU A 120 -4.59 -4.55 -4.34
CA LEU A 120 -3.66 -5.19 -3.41
C LEU A 120 -4.14 -6.57 -3.00
N GLU A 121 -3.25 -7.57 -2.97
CA GLU A 121 -3.54 -8.85 -2.33
C GLU A 121 -3.45 -8.72 -0.81
N VAL A 122 -4.52 -9.11 -0.10
CA VAL A 122 -4.59 -9.04 1.37
C VAL A 122 -4.30 -10.41 2.00
N ALA A 123 -4.75 -11.47 1.34
CA ALA A 123 -4.49 -12.87 1.68
C ALA A 123 -4.72 -13.73 0.42
N ALA A 124 -4.36 -15.02 0.48
CA ALA A 124 -4.59 -15.95 -0.63
C ALA A 124 -6.07 -15.94 -1.06
N GLY A 125 -6.32 -15.53 -2.30
CA GLY A 125 -7.68 -15.43 -2.87
C GLY A 125 -8.52 -14.25 -2.36
N VAL A 126 -7.91 -13.30 -1.63
CA VAL A 126 -8.59 -12.10 -1.10
C VAL A 126 -7.85 -10.83 -1.53
N GLY A 127 -8.56 -9.93 -2.20
CA GLY A 127 -8.04 -8.64 -2.67
C GLY A 127 -8.63 -7.43 -1.95
N ALA A 128 -7.98 -6.29 -2.08
CA ALA A 128 -8.53 -4.98 -1.79
C ALA A 128 -8.37 -4.10 -3.04
N ILE A 129 -9.43 -3.40 -3.41
CA ILE A 129 -9.44 -2.40 -4.48
C ILE A 129 -9.61 -1.02 -3.85
N ALA A 130 -8.66 -0.13 -4.10
CA ALA A 130 -8.81 1.30 -3.88
C ALA A 130 -8.93 1.96 -5.26
N ALA A 131 -10.13 2.38 -5.63
CA ALA A 131 -10.39 2.93 -6.94
C ALA A 131 -10.95 4.35 -6.87
N SER A 132 -10.44 5.24 -7.70
CA SER A 132 -11.07 6.54 -7.95
C SER A 132 -10.96 6.84 -9.44
N PRO A 133 -11.94 6.39 -10.24
CA PRO A 133 -11.93 6.62 -11.67
C PRO A 133 -12.01 8.13 -11.98
N PRO A 134 -11.47 8.56 -13.14
CA PRO A 134 -11.38 9.98 -13.50
C PRO A 134 -12.70 10.57 -14.00
N THR A 135 -13.72 9.74 -14.20
CA THR A 135 -15.00 10.10 -14.79
C THR A 135 -16.14 9.35 -14.13
N ASP A 136 -17.31 9.98 -14.12
CA ASP A 136 -18.58 9.39 -13.71
C ASP A 136 -19.38 8.83 -14.91
N ASP A 137 -18.77 8.81 -16.10
CA ASP A 137 -19.35 8.23 -17.31
C ASP A 137 -19.62 6.74 -17.13
N ALA A 138 -20.89 6.33 -17.25
CA ALA A 138 -21.33 4.99 -16.91
C ALA A 138 -20.76 3.91 -17.83
N GLU A 139 -20.60 4.17 -19.13
CA GLU A 139 -20.04 3.20 -20.08
C GLU A 139 -18.56 2.99 -19.79
N TRP A 140 -17.83 4.07 -19.57
CA TRP A 140 -16.42 4.02 -19.18
C TRP A 140 -16.22 3.26 -17.86
N LEU A 141 -17.05 3.57 -16.85
CA LEU A 141 -16.99 2.90 -15.54
C LEU A 141 -17.24 1.40 -15.67
N GLN A 142 -18.18 0.98 -16.52
CA GLN A 142 -18.45 -0.43 -16.74
C GLN A 142 -17.29 -1.13 -17.46
N GLU A 143 -16.74 -0.54 -18.53
CA GLU A 143 -15.59 -1.11 -19.24
C GLU A 143 -14.37 -1.25 -18.34
N TRP A 144 -14.13 -0.22 -17.51
CA TRP A 144 -13.08 -0.24 -16.50
C TRP A 144 -13.31 -1.33 -15.45
N ALA A 145 -14.52 -1.44 -14.90
CA ALA A 145 -14.88 -2.47 -13.93
C ALA A 145 -14.71 -3.89 -14.51
N ASP A 146 -15.10 -4.11 -15.76
CA ASP A 146 -14.91 -5.39 -16.46
C ASP A 146 -13.41 -5.71 -16.70
N GLY A 147 -12.60 -4.68 -16.93
CA GLY A 147 -11.14 -4.81 -16.95
C GLY A 147 -10.59 -5.26 -15.60
N VAL A 148 -11.10 -4.65 -14.52
CA VAL A 148 -10.72 -4.95 -13.15
C VAL A 148 -11.04 -6.41 -12.78
N THR A 149 -12.26 -6.84 -13.04
CA THR A 149 -12.71 -8.20 -12.70
C THR A 149 -11.99 -9.28 -13.49
N ARG A 150 -11.77 -9.08 -14.80
CA ARG A 150 -10.96 -10.00 -15.63
C ARG A 150 -9.57 -10.20 -15.06
N ALA A 151 -8.96 -9.15 -14.54
CA ALA A 151 -7.61 -9.22 -14.01
C ALA A 151 -7.54 -9.84 -12.61
N LEU A 152 -8.58 -9.67 -11.78
CA LEU A 152 -8.75 -10.39 -10.51
C LEU A 152 -8.93 -11.91 -10.73
N LEU A 153 -9.72 -12.30 -11.73
CA LEU A 153 -9.91 -13.71 -12.08
C LEU A 153 -8.59 -14.40 -12.44
N ARG A 154 -7.73 -13.72 -13.23
CA ARG A 154 -6.39 -14.23 -13.56
C ARG A 154 -5.51 -14.48 -12.33
N ARG A 155 -5.77 -13.75 -11.25
CA ARG A 155 -5.07 -13.88 -9.95
C ARG A 155 -5.81 -14.79 -8.96
N GLN A 156 -6.86 -15.48 -9.40
CA GLN A 156 -7.67 -16.40 -8.59
C GLN A 156 -8.28 -15.74 -7.34
N VAL A 157 -8.53 -14.43 -7.38
CA VAL A 157 -9.24 -13.73 -6.30
C VAL A 157 -10.69 -14.23 -6.26
N ARG A 158 -11.19 -14.47 -5.05
CA ARG A 158 -12.55 -14.94 -4.78
C ARG A 158 -13.37 -13.95 -3.97
N ARG A 159 -12.70 -13.11 -3.18
CA ARG A 159 -13.34 -12.08 -2.35
C ARG A 159 -12.56 -10.77 -2.46
N CYS A 160 -13.26 -9.64 -2.46
CA CYS A 160 -12.60 -8.35 -2.61
C CYS A 160 -13.24 -7.26 -1.73
N HIS A 161 -12.40 -6.51 -1.02
CA HIS A 161 -12.82 -5.23 -0.45
C HIS A 161 -12.79 -4.16 -1.53
N VAL A 162 -13.80 -3.30 -1.59
CA VAL A 162 -13.87 -2.19 -2.54
C VAL A 162 -14.00 -0.87 -1.79
N ARG A 163 -13.07 0.04 -2.02
CA ARG A 163 -13.14 1.43 -1.57
C ARG A 163 -13.09 2.32 -2.81
N ALA A 164 -14.24 2.89 -3.17
CA ALA A 164 -14.39 3.77 -4.32
C ALA A 164 -15.54 4.77 -4.11
N PRO A 165 -15.60 5.88 -4.88
CA PRO A 165 -16.80 6.72 -5.00
C PRO A 165 -18.03 5.90 -5.36
N GLU A 166 -19.23 6.35 -4.99
CA GLU A 166 -20.48 5.56 -5.05
C GLU A 166 -20.75 4.93 -6.43
N LEU A 167 -20.65 5.72 -7.52
CA LEU A 167 -20.88 5.23 -8.88
C LEU A 167 -19.84 4.18 -9.30
N ALA A 168 -18.58 4.41 -8.98
CA ALA A 168 -17.49 3.49 -9.26
C ALA A 168 -17.61 2.19 -8.45
N ARG A 169 -18.02 2.31 -7.18
CA ARG A 169 -18.28 1.17 -6.30
C ARG A 169 -19.43 0.34 -6.86
N ALA A 170 -20.53 0.96 -7.28
CA ALA A 170 -21.66 0.26 -7.87
C ALA A 170 -21.27 -0.51 -9.15
N ALA A 171 -20.49 0.10 -10.04
CA ALA A 171 -19.97 -0.56 -11.25
C ALA A 171 -19.07 -1.75 -10.91
N LEU A 172 -18.16 -1.58 -9.94
CA LEU A 172 -17.29 -2.68 -9.47
C LEU A 172 -18.07 -3.81 -8.82
N ASP A 173 -18.97 -3.50 -7.89
CA ASP A 173 -19.76 -4.50 -7.16
C ASP A 173 -20.59 -5.33 -8.15
N SER A 174 -21.22 -4.68 -9.13
CA SER A 174 -21.96 -5.34 -10.22
C SER A 174 -21.06 -6.27 -11.04
N ALA A 175 -19.91 -5.77 -11.51
CA ALA A 175 -18.98 -6.55 -12.31
C ALA A 175 -18.41 -7.74 -11.51
N LEU A 176 -18.03 -7.54 -10.24
CA LEU A 176 -17.46 -8.56 -9.36
C LEU A 176 -18.44 -9.72 -9.14
N VAL A 177 -19.70 -9.39 -8.81
CA VAL A 177 -20.77 -10.37 -8.63
C VAL A 177 -21.00 -11.17 -9.90
N SER A 178 -20.98 -10.53 -11.08
CA SER A 178 -21.20 -11.21 -12.36
C SER A 178 -20.15 -12.29 -12.67
N VAL A 179 -18.93 -12.15 -12.13
CA VAL A 179 -17.84 -13.11 -12.30
C VAL A 179 -17.63 -14.03 -11.08
N GLY A 180 -18.50 -13.95 -10.08
CA GLY A 180 -18.45 -14.76 -8.87
C GLY A 180 -17.32 -14.37 -7.90
N ILE A 181 -16.88 -13.11 -7.91
CA ILE A 181 -16.03 -12.53 -6.87
C ILE A 181 -16.92 -11.80 -5.88
N GLU A 182 -16.87 -12.19 -4.61
CA GLU A 182 -17.72 -11.63 -3.57
C GLU A 182 -17.18 -10.28 -3.05
N PRO A 183 -17.92 -9.17 -3.18
CA PRO A 183 -17.58 -7.93 -2.52
C PRO A 183 -17.81 -8.05 -1.01
N ILE A 184 -16.84 -7.64 -0.19
CA ILE A 184 -16.89 -7.74 1.28
C ILE A 184 -16.76 -6.36 1.94
N GLU A 185 -17.62 -6.06 2.92
CA GLU A 185 -17.70 -4.76 3.60
C GLU A 185 -16.76 -4.65 4.83
N THR A 186 -16.07 -3.52 4.94
CA THR A 186 -14.88 -3.29 5.77
C THR A 186 -15.10 -3.36 7.29
N ALA A 187 -16.35 -3.31 7.80
CA ALA A 187 -16.58 -3.19 9.25
C ALA A 187 -16.70 -4.55 9.99
N ALA A 188 -17.31 -5.57 9.37
CA ALA A 188 -17.53 -6.87 10.01
C ALA A 188 -16.33 -7.83 9.84
N ASP A 189 -15.58 -7.68 8.75
CA ASP A 189 -14.54 -8.64 8.36
C ASP A 189 -13.12 -8.26 8.77
N GLY A 190 -12.89 -7.10 9.39
CA GLY A 190 -11.58 -6.78 9.96
C GLY A 190 -11.11 -7.82 10.99
N ALA A 191 -12.04 -8.46 11.69
CA ALA A 191 -11.75 -9.61 12.56
C ALA A 191 -11.42 -10.89 11.76
N GLN A 192 -12.10 -11.14 10.64
CA GLN A 192 -11.86 -12.29 9.77
C GLN A 192 -10.56 -12.17 8.97
N ILE A 193 -10.17 -10.97 8.51
CA ILE A 193 -8.86 -10.73 7.86
C ILE A 193 -7.73 -10.92 8.86
N ARG A 194 -7.90 -10.46 10.11
CA ARG A 194 -6.96 -10.73 11.22
C ARG A 194 -6.90 -12.22 11.57
N ALA A 195 -8.02 -12.94 11.50
CA ALA A 195 -8.08 -14.39 11.73
C ALA A 195 -7.50 -15.21 10.56
N ALA A 196 -7.70 -14.78 9.31
CA ALA A 196 -7.20 -15.41 8.09
C ALA A 196 -5.68 -15.24 7.92
N ARG A 197 -5.08 -14.22 8.54
CA ARG A 197 -3.62 -14.10 8.70
C ARG A 197 -3.01 -15.24 9.53
N GLY A 198 -3.84 -16.07 10.17
CA GLY A 198 -3.40 -17.06 11.15
C GLY A 198 -2.81 -16.38 12.39
N PRO A 199 -2.51 -17.12 13.47
CA PRO A 199 -1.60 -16.60 14.47
C PRO A 199 -0.28 -16.27 13.76
N GLU A 200 0.19 -15.03 13.90
CA GLU A 200 1.60 -14.70 13.62
C GLU A 200 2.46 -15.87 14.13
N PRO A 201 3.42 -16.39 13.35
CA PRO A 201 4.36 -17.37 13.86
C PRO A 201 5.28 -16.68 14.89
N ARG A 202 4.76 -16.45 16.09
CA ARG A 202 5.50 -15.99 17.28
C ARG A 202 6.46 -17.05 17.81
N THR A 203 6.62 -18.17 17.12
CA THR A 203 7.46 -19.29 17.55
C THR A 203 8.13 -19.99 16.36
N ARG A 204 9.10 -19.33 15.72
CA ARG A 204 10.16 -20.06 15.02
C ARG A 204 11.58 -19.52 15.16
N TRP A 205 11.78 -18.40 15.86
CA TRP A 205 13.12 -17.82 16.04
C TRP A 205 13.84 -18.25 17.33
N ARG A 206 13.11 -18.78 18.34
CA ARG A 206 13.75 -19.29 19.57
C ARG A 206 14.57 -20.58 19.40
N ARG A 207 14.52 -21.26 18.23
CA ARG A 207 15.37 -22.44 17.97
C ARG A 207 16.59 -22.17 17.09
N LEU A 208 16.79 -20.95 16.60
CA LEU A 208 17.96 -20.59 15.80
C LEU A 208 19.00 -19.76 16.55
N LEU A 209 18.74 -19.36 17.81
CA LEU A 209 19.63 -18.51 18.59
C LEU A 209 19.92 -18.99 20.01
N GLY A 210 19.82 -20.30 20.32
CA GLY A 210 20.45 -20.90 21.51
C GLY A 210 20.50 -20.07 22.80
N PHE A 211 19.36 -19.48 23.20
CA PHE A 211 19.13 -18.84 24.50
C PHE A 211 17.76 -19.26 25.02
#